data_AF-A0A972ECJ6-F1
#
_entry.id   AF-A0A972ECJ6-F1
#
_cell.length_a   1.000
_cell.length_b   1.000
_cell.length_c   1.000
_cell.angle_alpha   90.00
_cell.angle_beta   90.00
_cell.angle_gamma   90.00
#
_symmetry.space_group_name_H-M   'P 1'
#
loop_
_entity.id
_entity.type
_entity.pdbx_description
1 polymer ?
#
loop_
_entity_poly.entity_id
_entity_poly.type
_entity_poly.pdbx_seq_one_letter_code
_entity_poly.pdbx_strand_id
1 'polypeptide(L)'
;MEKRIFDFYSSLEIPDKPTAYDYLILSLRKKDWIFTFNWDSLLIQAYARCYRLTNDLPELVFLHGNVNVAYCERCNKPQRMDFGRCCDCGGELIQTPLLYPVRNKDYTSSEYIRKAWEVLTLTLDEASVLTIFGYSAPKSDAAAVELMKKAFANRTRWYNQFEVIDIAPRETVYTSWSDFITAVHEHITVHRTIFDGTLLSEFPRRSIEGYLKRNFKGWWGESGVQLCECQTFDELRELLKPLLENEADGDYSVISSNQR
;
A
#
# COMPACT_ATOMS: atom_id res chain seq x y z
N MET A 1 -22.24 20.42 0.72
CA MET A 1 -21.41 19.75 1.74
C MET A 1 -20.26 19.01 1.07
N GLU A 2 -20.54 18.16 0.09
CA GLU A 2 -19.55 17.39 -0.69
C GLU A 2 -18.43 18.24 -1.30
N LYS A 3 -18.76 19.35 -1.99
CA LYS A 3 -17.75 20.27 -2.54
C LYS A 3 -16.76 20.79 -1.49
N ARG A 4 -17.22 21.14 -0.28
CA ARG A 4 -16.32 21.62 0.79
C ARG A 4 -15.38 20.52 1.28
N ILE A 5 -15.86 19.27 1.34
CA ILE A 5 -15.04 18.12 1.70
C ILE A 5 -13.98 17.89 0.61
N PHE A 6 -14.40 17.92 -0.65
CA PHE A 6 -13.50 17.78 -1.79
C PHE A 6 -12.42 18.87 -1.80
N ASP A 7 -12.82 20.14 -1.67
CA ASP A 7 -11.91 21.29 -1.67
C ASP A 7 -10.90 21.20 -0.51
N PHE A 8 -11.35 20.82 0.69
CA PHE A 8 -10.48 20.64 1.85
C PHE A 8 -9.42 19.56 1.60
N TYR A 9 -9.82 18.35 1.19
CA TYR A 9 -8.88 17.26 0.95
C TYR A 9 -7.96 17.51 -0.26
N SER A 10 -8.43 18.29 -1.25
CA SER A 10 -7.62 18.73 -2.39
C SER A 10 -6.52 19.72 -1.99
N SER A 11 -6.74 20.51 -0.93
CA SER A 11 -5.78 21.50 -0.44
C SER A 11 -4.68 20.95 0.47
N LEU A 12 -4.72 19.68 0.84
CA LEU A 12 -3.71 19.08 1.71
C LEU A 12 -2.42 18.85 0.93
N GLU A 13 -1.28 19.13 1.56
CA GLU A 13 0.05 18.96 0.96
C GLU A 13 0.98 18.17 1.89
N ILE A 14 1.83 17.33 1.29
CA ILE A 14 2.91 16.66 2.03
C ILE A 14 4.04 17.65 2.37
N PRO A 15 4.72 17.48 3.50
CA PRO A 15 5.89 18.29 3.82
C PRO A 15 7.12 17.88 2.99
N ASP A 16 8.17 18.72 2.99
CA ASP A 16 9.43 18.43 2.31
C ASP A 16 10.18 17.22 2.90
N LYS A 17 10.01 16.97 4.20
CA LYS A 17 10.60 15.81 4.87
C LYS A 17 9.93 14.49 4.43
N PRO A 18 10.64 13.34 4.54
CA PRO A 18 10.04 12.04 4.31
C PRO A 18 8.81 11.80 5.19
N THR A 19 7.78 11.20 4.60
CA THR A 19 6.54 10.79 5.27
C THR A 19 6.42 9.27 5.23
N ALA A 20 5.50 8.71 6.03
CA ALA A 20 5.19 7.28 6.00
C ALA A 20 4.86 6.75 4.58
N TYR A 21 4.23 7.58 3.73
CA TYR A 21 3.94 7.18 2.34
C TYR A 21 5.20 7.03 1.50
N ASP A 22 6.24 7.84 1.71
CA ASP A 22 7.49 7.71 0.95
C ASP A 22 8.20 6.41 1.29
N TYR A 23 8.30 6.10 2.58
CA TYR A 23 8.86 4.83 3.03
C TYR A 23 8.04 3.65 2.50
N LEU A 24 6.72 3.71 2.58
CA LEU A 24 5.83 2.68 2.04
C LEU A 24 6.04 2.48 0.53
N ILE A 25 5.95 3.55 -0.27
CA ILE A 25 6.08 3.48 -1.73
C ILE A 25 7.46 2.98 -2.12
N LEU A 26 8.52 3.53 -1.53
CA LEU A 26 9.89 3.19 -1.88
C LEU A 26 10.31 1.81 -1.36
N SER A 27 9.61 1.24 -0.38
CA SER A 27 9.78 -0.15 0.07
C SER A 27 9.15 -1.18 -0.88
N LEU A 28 8.44 -0.75 -1.92
CA LEU A 28 7.69 -1.61 -2.83
C LEU A 28 8.15 -1.44 -4.28
N ARG A 29 7.80 -2.40 -5.15
CA ARG A 29 8.13 -2.43 -6.58
C ARG A 29 6.88 -2.56 -7.45
N LYS A 30 7.03 -2.52 -8.78
CA LYS A 30 5.92 -2.66 -9.77
C LYS A 30 5.11 -3.95 -9.66
N LYS A 31 5.66 -4.98 -9.01
CA LYS A 31 4.95 -6.24 -8.75
C LYS A 31 3.97 -6.12 -7.57
N ASP A 32 4.10 -5.07 -6.77
CA ASP A 32 3.37 -4.86 -5.53
C ASP A 32 2.23 -3.86 -5.74
N TRP A 33 1.27 -3.86 -4.84
CA TRP A 33 0.06 -3.06 -4.92
C TRP A 33 -0.20 -2.31 -3.61
N ILE A 34 -0.64 -1.05 -3.70
CA ILE A 34 -1.18 -0.28 -2.59
C ILE A 34 -2.66 -0.04 -2.84
N PHE A 35 -3.49 -0.62 -1.99
CA PHE A 35 -4.92 -0.34 -1.94
C PHE A 35 -5.21 0.64 -0.82
N THR A 36 -5.88 1.75 -1.12
CA THR A 36 -6.16 2.79 -0.13
C THR A 36 -7.63 3.18 -0.10
N PHE A 37 -8.10 3.48 1.12
CA PHE A 37 -9.43 4.01 1.39
C PHE A 37 -9.43 5.54 1.48
N ASN A 38 -8.26 6.19 1.38
CA ASN A 38 -8.07 7.61 1.62
C ASN A 38 -8.48 8.45 0.39
N TRP A 39 -9.29 9.48 0.64
CA TRP A 39 -9.72 10.42 -0.40
C TRP A 39 -8.69 11.51 -0.69
N ASP A 40 -7.78 11.81 0.25
CA ASP A 40 -6.79 12.87 0.11
C ASP A 40 -5.71 12.55 -0.93
N SER A 41 -5.06 13.59 -1.45
CA SER A 41 -4.07 13.43 -2.51
C SER A 41 -2.64 13.13 -2.01
N LEU A 42 -2.43 12.94 -0.70
CA LEU A 42 -1.08 12.89 -0.11
C LEU A 42 -0.27 11.69 -0.61
N LEU A 43 -0.91 10.52 -0.78
CA LEU A 43 -0.26 9.34 -1.36
C LEU A 43 0.20 9.59 -2.81
N ILE A 44 -0.60 10.31 -3.59
CA ILE A 44 -0.28 10.65 -5.00
C ILE A 44 0.87 11.65 -5.05
N GLN A 45 0.90 12.63 -4.13
CA GLN A 45 2.01 13.57 -4.02
C GLN A 45 3.31 12.85 -3.66
N ALA A 46 3.26 11.92 -2.69
CA ALA A 46 4.42 11.11 -2.30
C ALA A 46 4.89 10.25 -3.49
N TYR A 47 3.97 9.62 -4.21
CA TYR A 47 4.27 8.84 -5.41
C TYR A 47 4.97 9.66 -6.48
N ALA A 48 4.49 10.88 -6.75
CA ALA A 48 5.09 11.75 -7.76
C ALA A 48 6.54 12.12 -7.45
N ARG A 49 6.91 12.33 -6.17
CA ARG A 49 8.31 12.57 -5.80
C ARG A 49 9.14 11.29 -5.75
N CYS A 50 8.57 10.16 -5.34
CA CYS A 50 9.23 8.85 -5.40
C CYS A 50 9.54 8.42 -6.84
N TYR A 51 8.68 8.77 -7.80
CA TYR A 51 8.88 8.49 -9.23
C TYR A 51 10.13 9.19 -9.80
N ARG A 52 10.61 10.25 -9.14
CA ARG A 52 11.88 10.91 -9.51
C ARG A 52 13.11 10.08 -9.13
N LEU A 53 12.96 9.09 -8.25
CA LEU A 53 14.04 8.18 -7.86
C LEU A 53 14.04 6.89 -8.68
N THR A 54 12.87 6.31 -8.95
CA THR A 54 12.73 5.07 -9.71
C THR A 54 11.36 4.99 -10.38
N ASN A 55 11.29 4.32 -11.53
CA ASN A 55 10.04 3.99 -12.21
C ASN A 55 9.50 2.59 -11.82
N ASP A 56 10.23 1.82 -11.01
CA ASP A 56 9.82 0.53 -10.47
C ASP A 56 9.09 0.73 -9.12
N LEU A 57 7.84 1.19 -9.20
CA LEU A 57 6.99 1.55 -8.06
C LEU A 57 5.67 0.77 -8.08
N PRO A 58 5.01 0.56 -6.93
CA PRO A 58 3.77 -0.21 -6.85
C PRO A 58 2.62 0.40 -7.64
N GLU A 59 1.63 -0.43 -7.96
CA GLU A 59 0.35 0.02 -8.50
C GLU A 59 -0.52 0.63 -7.39
N LEU A 60 -1.20 1.73 -7.68
CA LEU A 60 -2.08 2.42 -6.72
C LEU A 60 -3.56 2.22 -7.08
N VAL A 61 -4.37 1.79 -6.10
CA VAL A 61 -5.82 1.59 -6.28
C VAL A 61 -6.59 2.28 -5.15
N PHE A 62 -7.49 3.20 -5.51
CA PHE A 62 -8.26 4.01 -4.55
C PHE A 62 -9.69 3.47 -4.43
N LEU A 63 -9.93 2.67 -3.40
CA LEU A 63 -11.16 1.89 -3.18
C LEU A 63 -12.40 2.73 -2.89
N HIS A 64 -12.20 3.97 -2.43
CA HIS A 64 -13.26 4.94 -2.17
C HIS A 64 -13.21 6.15 -3.11
N GLY A 65 -12.43 6.07 -4.19
CA GLY A 65 -12.08 7.22 -5.01
C GLY A 65 -11.12 8.17 -4.31
N ASN A 66 -10.72 9.22 -5.03
CA ASN A 66 -9.71 10.15 -4.55
C ASN A 66 -9.85 11.52 -5.23
N VAL A 67 -9.58 12.59 -4.49
CA VAL A 67 -9.73 13.97 -5.00
C VAL A 67 -8.80 14.30 -6.17
N ASN A 68 -7.71 13.55 -6.36
CA ASN A 68 -6.76 13.76 -7.45
C ASN A 68 -6.68 12.57 -8.43
N VAL A 69 -7.70 11.71 -8.43
CA VAL A 69 -7.84 10.62 -9.40
C VAL A 69 -9.07 10.84 -10.26
N ALA A 70 -8.86 10.76 -11.56
CA ALA A 70 -9.89 10.74 -12.57
C ALA A 70 -9.89 9.40 -13.30
N TYR A 71 -11.00 9.09 -13.97
CA TYR A 71 -11.19 7.87 -14.73
C TYR A 71 -11.53 8.20 -16.18
N CYS A 72 -10.84 7.54 -17.11
CA CYS A 72 -11.20 7.58 -18.51
C CYS A 72 -12.11 6.41 -18.84
N GLU A 73 -13.39 6.65 -19.14
CA GLU A 73 -14.34 5.59 -19.50
C GLU A 73 -13.95 4.86 -20.79
N ARG A 74 -13.41 5.58 -21.79
CA ARG A 74 -13.03 5.00 -23.08
C ARG A 74 -11.85 4.02 -22.96
N CYS A 75 -10.85 4.39 -22.18
CA CYS A 75 -9.67 3.55 -21.97
C CYS A 75 -9.82 2.62 -20.77
N ASN A 76 -10.90 2.78 -19.99
CA ASN A 76 -11.13 2.05 -18.76
C ASN A 76 -9.91 2.08 -17.82
N LYS A 77 -9.43 3.28 -17.47
CA LYS A 77 -8.30 3.41 -16.54
C LYS A 77 -8.30 4.67 -15.70
N PRO A 78 -7.82 4.58 -14.45
CA PRO A 78 -7.55 5.74 -13.63
C PRO A 78 -6.33 6.51 -14.13
N GLN A 79 -6.35 7.82 -13.96
CA GLN A 79 -5.25 8.75 -14.22
C GLN A 79 -5.30 9.89 -13.21
N ARG A 80 -4.22 10.69 -13.14
CA ARG A 80 -4.21 11.88 -12.30
C ARG A 80 -5.17 12.93 -12.87
N MET A 81 -5.92 13.58 -11.99
CA MET A 81 -6.92 14.56 -12.38
C MET A 81 -6.29 15.79 -13.07
N ASP A 82 -5.06 16.15 -12.69
CA ASP A 82 -4.34 17.30 -13.24
C ASP A 82 -3.88 17.15 -14.70
N PHE A 83 -3.98 15.95 -15.29
CA PHE A 83 -3.75 15.77 -16.73
C PHE A 83 -4.84 16.41 -17.59
N GLY A 84 -6.05 16.62 -17.05
CA GLY A 84 -7.20 17.24 -17.73
C GLY A 84 -7.81 16.43 -18.87
N ARG A 85 -7.02 15.63 -19.61
CA ARG A 85 -7.45 14.69 -20.64
C ARG A 85 -6.67 13.39 -20.56
N CYS A 86 -7.28 12.31 -21.04
CA CYS A 86 -6.68 10.99 -21.02
C CYS A 86 -5.41 10.96 -21.87
N CYS A 87 -4.28 10.55 -21.28
CA CYS A 87 -2.99 10.51 -21.96
C CYS A 87 -2.95 9.57 -23.19
N ASP A 88 -3.89 8.62 -23.30
CA ASP A 88 -3.84 7.59 -24.35
C ASP A 88 -4.82 7.86 -25.49
N CYS A 89 -6.03 8.34 -25.18
CA CYS A 89 -7.08 8.56 -26.18
C CYS A 89 -7.49 10.03 -26.35
N GLY A 90 -6.94 10.94 -25.55
CA GLY A 90 -7.31 12.36 -25.55
C GLY A 90 -8.74 12.65 -25.08
N GLY A 91 -9.48 11.64 -24.62
CA GLY A 91 -10.84 11.77 -24.10
C GLY A 91 -10.90 12.53 -22.77
N GLU A 92 -12.10 12.90 -22.37
CA GLU A 92 -12.35 13.54 -21.08
C GLU A 92 -11.97 12.60 -19.92
N LEU A 93 -11.39 13.19 -18.88
CA LEU A 93 -11.14 12.53 -17.60
C LEU A 93 -12.25 12.94 -16.62
N ILE A 94 -12.96 11.94 -16.10
CA ILE A 94 -14.09 12.17 -15.18
C ILE A 94 -13.60 11.97 -13.75
N GLN A 95 -13.88 12.93 -12.88
CA GLN A 95 -13.54 12.85 -11.47
C GLN A 95 -14.13 11.57 -10.85
N THR A 96 -13.29 10.80 -10.15
CA THR A 96 -13.78 9.60 -9.45
C THR A 96 -14.72 9.99 -8.30
N PRO A 97 -15.81 9.22 -8.07
CA PRO A 97 -16.73 9.50 -6.96
C PRO A 97 -16.03 9.22 -5.62
N LEU A 98 -16.36 10.02 -4.60
CA LEU A 98 -15.91 9.77 -3.23
C LEU A 98 -16.95 8.94 -2.48
N LEU A 99 -16.60 7.73 -2.07
CA LEU A 99 -17.47 6.90 -1.24
C LEU A 99 -17.39 7.34 0.23
N TYR A 100 -18.36 8.14 0.66
CA TYR A 100 -18.50 8.60 2.04
C TYR A 100 -18.76 7.46 3.04
N PRO A 101 -18.41 7.63 4.33
CA PRO A 101 -18.48 6.58 5.34
C PRO A 101 -19.92 6.49 5.86
N VAL A 102 -20.82 6.01 4.99
CA VAL A 102 -22.20 5.67 5.33
C VAL A 102 -22.29 4.18 5.66
N ARG A 103 -23.30 3.77 6.45
CA ARG A 103 -23.42 2.38 6.93
C ARG A 103 -23.58 1.35 5.81
N ASN A 104 -24.26 1.73 4.72
CA ASN A 104 -24.45 0.90 3.53
C ASN A 104 -23.78 1.60 2.34
N LYS A 105 -22.48 1.33 2.13
CA LYS A 105 -21.76 1.83 0.96
C LYS A 105 -22.14 0.99 -0.27
N ASP A 106 -22.43 1.67 -1.38
CA ASP A 106 -22.65 1.01 -2.67
C ASP A 106 -21.35 0.98 -3.47
N TYR A 107 -20.65 -0.15 -3.40
CA TYR A 107 -19.41 -0.41 -4.15
C TYR A 107 -19.65 -0.70 -5.64
N THR A 108 -20.90 -0.78 -6.08
CA THR A 108 -21.29 -1.00 -7.48
C THR A 108 -21.75 0.28 -8.18
N SER A 109 -21.88 1.37 -7.43
CA SER A 109 -22.39 2.67 -7.90
C SER A 109 -21.59 3.31 -9.02
N SER A 110 -20.33 2.93 -9.22
CA SER A 110 -19.54 3.37 -10.36
C SER A 110 -18.66 2.25 -10.90
N GLU A 111 -18.43 2.29 -12.21
CA GLU A 111 -17.58 1.31 -12.88
C GLU A 111 -16.14 1.33 -12.34
N TYR A 112 -15.61 2.53 -12.06
CA TYR A 112 -14.30 2.71 -11.45
C TYR A 112 -14.20 1.99 -10.09
N ILE A 113 -15.14 2.26 -9.18
CA ILE A 113 -15.13 1.65 -7.84
C ILE A 113 -15.27 0.13 -7.98
N ARG A 114 -16.25 -0.36 -8.76
CA ARG A 114 -16.43 -1.79 -8.97
C ARG A 114 -15.14 -2.48 -9.40
N LYS A 115 -14.43 -1.90 -10.39
CA LYS A 115 -13.15 -2.44 -10.89
C LYS A 115 -12.05 -2.38 -9.85
N ALA A 116 -11.95 -1.30 -9.06
CA ALA A 116 -10.99 -1.20 -7.98
C ALA A 116 -11.14 -2.34 -6.95
N TRP A 117 -12.39 -2.69 -6.62
CA TRP A 117 -12.71 -3.79 -5.71
C TRP A 117 -12.51 -5.19 -6.33
N GLU A 118 -12.74 -5.33 -7.63
CA GLU A 118 -12.39 -6.56 -8.38
C GLU A 118 -10.89 -6.81 -8.38
N VAL A 119 -10.09 -5.77 -8.67
CA VAL A 119 -8.62 -5.85 -8.64
C VAL A 119 -8.12 -6.19 -7.24
N LEU A 120 -8.67 -5.57 -6.19
CA LEU A 120 -8.36 -5.92 -4.80
C LEU A 120 -8.60 -7.41 -4.54
N THR A 121 -9.77 -7.92 -4.94
CA THR A 121 -10.15 -9.32 -4.69
C THR A 121 -9.18 -10.30 -5.36
N LEU A 122 -8.86 -10.07 -6.64
CA LEU A 122 -7.93 -10.90 -7.40
C LEU A 122 -6.52 -10.83 -6.81
N THR A 123 -6.06 -9.62 -6.47
CA THR A 123 -4.71 -9.41 -5.92
C THR A 123 -4.56 -10.05 -4.54
N LEU A 124 -5.55 -9.92 -3.66
CA LEU A 124 -5.54 -10.59 -2.35
C LEU A 124 -5.60 -12.11 -2.49
N ASP A 125 -6.30 -12.63 -3.50
CA ASP A 125 -6.31 -14.05 -3.74
C ASP A 125 -4.90 -14.57 -4.09
N GLU A 126 -4.07 -13.82 -4.80
CA GLU A 126 -2.72 -14.23 -5.16
C GLU A 126 -1.63 -13.86 -4.14
N ALA A 127 -1.91 -12.89 -3.24
CA ALA A 127 -0.91 -12.38 -2.32
C ALA A 127 -0.44 -13.41 -1.27
N SER A 128 0.88 -13.45 -1.05
CA SER A 128 1.53 -14.19 0.06
C SER A 128 1.84 -13.31 1.26
N VAL A 129 2.09 -12.02 1.05
CA VAL A 129 2.35 -11.04 2.11
C VAL A 129 1.27 -9.96 2.02
N LEU A 130 0.63 -9.68 3.15
CA LEU A 130 -0.36 -8.60 3.28
C LEU A 130 0.01 -7.74 4.48
N THR A 131 0.21 -6.44 4.23
CA THR A 131 0.45 -5.44 5.28
C THR A 131 -0.73 -4.48 5.32
N ILE A 132 -1.38 -4.36 6.48
CA ILE A 132 -2.38 -3.33 6.76
C ILE A 132 -1.68 -2.15 7.40
N PHE A 133 -1.87 -0.95 6.84
CA PHE A 133 -1.21 0.26 7.32
C PHE A 133 -2.24 1.28 7.80
N GLY A 134 -2.29 1.53 9.12
CA GLY A 134 -3.09 2.60 9.71
C GLY A 134 -4.60 2.49 9.48
N TYR A 135 -5.11 1.27 9.30
CA TYR A 135 -6.53 1.00 9.08
C TYR A 135 -7.10 0.20 10.25
N SER A 136 -8.09 0.78 10.93
CA SER A 136 -8.62 0.24 12.18
C SER A 136 -9.70 -0.82 12.02
N ALA A 137 -9.98 -1.27 10.78
CA ALA A 137 -11.14 -2.13 10.46
C ALA A 137 -12.45 -1.67 11.13
N PRO A 138 -12.90 -0.43 10.91
CA PRO A 138 -14.09 0.09 11.58
C PRO A 138 -15.33 -0.74 11.23
N LYS A 139 -16.25 -0.89 12.19
CA LYS A 139 -17.51 -1.64 11.99
C LYS A 139 -18.36 -1.13 10.81
N SER A 140 -18.23 0.14 10.45
CA SER A 140 -18.89 0.76 9.30
C SER A 140 -18.36 0.27 7.95
N ASP A 141 -17.25 -0.46 7.93
CA ASP A 141 -16.60 -0.99 6.73
C ASP A 141 -16.50 -2.51 6.75
N ALA A 142 -17.57 -3.15 7.25
CA ALA A 142 -17.68 -4.59 7.33
C ALA A 142 -17.46 -5.28 5.97
N ALA A 143 -17.87 -4.64 4.87
CA ALA A 143 -17.68 -5.20 3.52
C ALA A 143 -16.21 -5.34 3.14
N ALA A 144 -15.34 -4.36 3.47
CA ALA A 144 -13.91 -4.46 3.25
C ALA A 144 -13.32 -5.66 4.00
N VAL A 145 -13.67 -5.76 5.29
CA VAL A 145 -13.19 -6.82 6.18
C VAL A 145 -13.66 -8.19 5.70
N GLU A 146 -14.94 -8.33 5.35
CA GLU A 146 -15.50 -9.58 4.83
C GLU A 146 -14.87 -9.97 3.49
N LEU A 147 -14.57 -9.03 2.61
CA LEU A 147 -13.87 -9.31 1.36
C LEU A 147 -12.44 -9.78 1.60
N MET A 148 -11.70 -9.10 2.48
CA MET A 148 -10.34 -9.51 2.85
C MET A 148 -10.36 -10.91 3.48
N LYS A 149 -11.28 -11.17 4.42
CA LYS A 149 -11.49 -12.51 5.00
C LYS A 149 -11.74 -13.55 3.91
N LYS A 150 -12.69 -13.29 3.00
CA LYS A 150 -13.04 -14.23 1.94
C LYS A 150 -11.87 -14.50 1.00
N ALA A 151 -11.19 -13.46 0.50
CA ALA A 151 -10.09 -13.62 -0.44
C ALA A 151 -8.90 -14.37 0.21
N PHE A 152 -8.56 -14.01 1.45
CA PHE A 152 -7.37 -14.55 2.10
C PHE A 152 -7.61 -15.91 2.76
N ALA A 153 -8.80 -16.17 3.31
CA ALA A 153 -9.17 -17.42 3.97
C ALA A 153 -9.84 -18.45 3.05
N ASN A 154 -10.00 -18.18 1.74
CA ASN A 154 -10.63 -19.11 0.79
C ASN A 154 -9.88 -20.45 0.63
N ARG A 155 -8.63 -20.48 1.07
CA ARG A 155 -7.76 -21.65 1.01
C ARG A 155 -6.82 -21.64 2.21
N THR A 156 -6.34 -22.80 2.61
CA THR A 156 -5.33 -22.88 3.67
C THR A 156 -4.02 -22.30 3.16
N ARG A 157 -3.52 -21.24 3.79
CA ARG A 157 -2.29 -20.53 3.40
C ARG A 157 -1.28 -20.50 4.54
N TRP A 158 -0.69 -21.65 4.84
CA TRP A 158 0.25 -21.83 5.96
C TRP A 158 1.48 -20.91 5.93
N TYR A 159 1.83 -20.41 4.74
CA TYR A 159 3.04 -19.62 4.50
C TYR A 159 2.74 -18.17 4.13
N ASN A 160 1.52 -17.71 4.39
CA ASN A 160 1.20 -16.31 4.21
C ASN A 160 1.65 -15.51 5.43
N GLN A 161 2.21 -14.33 5.19
CA GLN A 161 2.55 -13.38 6.23
C GLN A 161 1.51 -12.28 6.27
N PHE A 162 0.99 -12.00 7.46
CA PHE A 162 0.11 -10.86 7.72
C PHE A 162 0.73 -9.93 8.74
N GLU A 163 0.88 -8.66 8.37
CA GLU A 163 1.39 -7.59 9.23
C GLU A 163 0.34 -6.49 9.39
N VAL A 164 0.19 -5.96 10.59
CA VAL A 164 -0.59 -4.74 10.84
C VAL A 164 0.33 -3.70 11.46
N ILE A 165 0.42 -2.55 10.82
CA ILE A 165 1.15 -1.37 11.30
C ILE A 165 0.13 -0.36 11.79
N ASP A 166 0.02 -0.17 13.11
CA ASP A 166 -0.92 0.77 13.71
C ASP A 166 -0.34 1.42 14.96
N ILE A 167 -0.64 2.71 15.15
CA ILE A 167 -0.21 3.47 16.35
C ILE A 167 -1.03 3.10 17.58
N ALA A 168 -2.20 2.48 17.40
CA ALA A 168 -3.05 2.01 18.47
C ALA A 168 -2.36 0.90 19.28
N PRO A 169 -2.70 0.74 20.58
CA PRO A 169 -2.18 -0.36 21.38
C PRO A 169 -2.50 -1.73 20.77
N ARG A 170 -1.56 -2.67 20.90
CA ARG A 170 -1.67 -4.04 20.39
C ARG A 170 -3.03 -4.67 20.70
N GLU A 171 -3.47 -4.63 21.96
CA GLU A 171 -4.77 -5.18 22.39
C GLU A 171 -5.96 -4.60 21.62
N THR A 172 -5.92 -3.31 21.31
CA THR A 172 -6.97 -2.64 20.52
C THR A 172 -6.98 -3.18 19.09
N VAL A 173 -5.80 -3.33 18.48
CA VAL A 173 -5.66 -3.89 17.13
C VAL A 173 -6.19 -5.33 17.10
N TYR A 174 -5.77 -6.18 18.04
CA TYR A 174 -6.25 -7.56 18.12
C TYR A 174 -7.77 -7.65 18.30
N THR A 175 -8.35 -6.73 19.09
CA THR A 175 -9.80 -6.66 19.27
C THR A 175 -10.51 -6.23 17.98
N SER A 176 -10.02 -5.20 17.29
CA SER A 176 -10.63 -4.71 16.05
C SER A 176 -10.51 -5.70 14.89
N TRP A 177 -9.42 -6.47 14.86
CA TRP A 177 -9.12 -7.43 13.81
C TRP A 177 -9.47 -8.89 14.17
N SER A 178 -10.11 -9.13 15.33
CA SER A 178 -10.30 -10.47 15.91
C SER A 178 -10.85 -11.50 14.93
N ASP A 179 -11.86 -11.11 14.17
CA ASP A 179 -12.50 -12.03 13.23
C ASP A 179 -11.58 -12.40 12.05
N PHE A 180 -10.78 -11.45 11.57
CA PHE A 180 -9.82 -11.71 10.50
C PHE A 180 -8.65 -12.54 11.01
N ILE A 181 -8.15 -12.23 12.22
CA ILE A 181 -7.09 -12.97 12.89
C ILE A 181 -7.48 -14.44 13.05
N THR A 182 -8.72 -14.68 13.48
CA THR A 182 -9.27 -16.05 13.57
C THR A 182 -9.29 -16.75 12.21
N ALA A 183 -9.68 -16.03 11.16
CA ALA A 183 -9.74 -16.57 9.80
C ALA A 183 -8.36 -16.90 9.20
N VAL A 184 -7.28 -16.26 9.68
CA VAL A 184 -5.89 -16.53 9.27
C VAL A 184 -5.12 -17.38 10.30
N HIS A 185 -5.82 -18.09 11.18
CA HIS A 185 -5.23 -18.98 12.18
C HIS A 185 -4.20 -18.30 13.10
N GLU A 186 -4.46 -17.05 13.50
CA GLU A 186 -3.63 -16.27 14.42
C GLU A 186 -2.22 -15.93 13.91
N HIS A 187 -1.93 -16.17 12.62
CA HIS A 187 -0.67 -15.80 11.98
C HIS A 187 -0.63 -14.32 11.59
N ILE A 188 -0.60 -13.45 12.61
CA ILE A 188 -0.51 -12.00 12.48
C ILE A 188 0.64 -11.44 13.32
N THR A 189 1.36 -10.47 12.75
CA THR A 189 2.30 -9.64 13.52
C THR A 189 1.79 -8.20 13.57
N VAL A 190 1.77 -7.60 14.77
CA VAL A 190 1.34 -6.20 14.97
C VAL A 190 2.56 -5.38 15.32
N HIS A 191 2.78 -4.31 14.56
CA HIS A 191 3.90 -3.38 14.64
C HIS A 191 3.38 -1.97 14.91
N ARG A 192 4.15 -1.17 15.66
CA ARG A 192 3.73 0.19 15.99
C ARG A 192 4.00 1.19 14.87
N THR A 193 5.08 0.98 14.12
CA THR A 193 5.53 1.84 13.03
C THR A 193 6.10 0.98 11.91
N ILE A 194 6.34 1.57 10.73
CA ILE A 194 7.00 0.84 9.64
C ILE A 194 8.38 0.34 10.06
N PHE A 195 9.12 1.11 10.88
CA PHE A 195 10.49 0.78 11.31
C PHE A 195 10.59 -0.31 12.37
N ASP A 196 9.45 -0.79 12.88
CA ASP A 196 9.39 -1.72 14.02
C ASP A 196 9.54 -3.18 13.56
N GLY A 197 10.61 -3.49 12.83
CA GLY A 197 10.92 -4.86 12.39
C GLY A 197 9.91 -5.47 11.40
N THR A 198 9.22 -4.63 10.61
CA THR A 198 8.33 -5.09 9.54
C THR A 198 9.13 -5.65 8.36
N LEU A 199 8.54 -6.51 7.54
CA LEU A 199 9.15 -6.95 6.28
C LEU A 199 9.49 -5.78 5.35
N LEU A 200 8.68 -4.72 5.35
CA LEU A 200 8.91 -3.52 4.54
C LEU A 200 10.15 -2.74 5.00
N SER A 201 10.41 -2.71 6.31
CA SER A 201 11.57 -2.03 6.87
C SER A 201 12.83 -2.86 6.86
N GLU A 202 12.72 -4.16 7.11
CA GLU A 202 13.89 -5.02 7.11
C GLU A 202 14.36 -5.35 5.68
N PHE A 203 13.42 -5.55 4.77
CA PHE A 203 13.71 -5.86 3.36
C PHE A 203 13.03 -4.87 2.43
N PRO A 204 13.37 -3.57 2.48
CA PRO A 204 12.81 -2.60 1.56
C PRO A 204 13.07 -3.05 0.13
N ARG A 205 12.01 -3.02 -0.69
CA ARG A 205 11.96 -3.47 -2.09
C ARG A 205 12.13 -4.97 -2.27
N ARG A 206 12.43 -5.74 -1.21
CA ARG A 206 12.76 -7.17 -1.25
C ARG A 206 11.97 -7.96 -0.20
N SER A 207 10.77 -7.49 0.16
CA SER A 207 9.95 -8.06 1.25
C SER A 207 9.68 -9.55 1.08
N ILE A 208 9.26 -9.96 -0.13
CA ILE A 208 9.02 -11.38 -0.43
C ILE A 208 10.32 -12.17 -0.55
N GLU A 209 11.38 -11.60 -1.13
CA GLU A 209 12.69 -12.25 -1.21
C GLU A 209 13.30 -12.48 0.16
N GLY A 210 13.17 -11.51 1.07
CA GLY A 210 13.56 -11.58 2.47
C GLY A 210 12.74 -12.62 3.23
N TYR A 211 11.42 -12.59 3.08
CA TYR A 211 10.52 -13.59 3.65
C TYR A 211 10.90 -15.02 3.22
N LEU A 212 11.14 -15.24 1.93
CA LEU A 212 11.56 -16.54 1.40
C LEU A 212 12.95 -16.94 1.88
N LYS A 213 13.91 -16.02 1.85
CA LYS A 213 15.29 -16.26 2.31
C LYS A 213 15.32 -16.68 3.78
N ARG A 214 14.54 -16.01 4.63
CA ARG A 214 14.43 -16.33 6.05
C ARG A 214 13.72 -17.66 6.31
N ASN A 215 12.48 -17.79 5.84
CA ASN A 215 11.61 -18.87 6.27
C ASN A 215 11.83 -20.19 5.50
N PHE A 216 12.38 -20.13 4.29
CA PHE A 216 12.55 -21.31 3.42
C PHE A 216 14.00 -21.67 3.12
N LYS A 217 14.91 -20.70 3.16
CA LYS A 217 16.35 -20.94 2.88
C LYS A 217 17.22 -21.00 4.14
N GLY A 218 16.62 -20.87 5.33
CA GLY A 218 17.33 -21.00 6.61
C GLY A 218 18.33 -19.87 6.90
N TRP A 219 18.01 -18.63 6.50
CA TRP A 219 18.88 -17.48 6.71
C TRP A 219 18.51 -16.70 7.97
N TRP A 220 19.49 -16.59 8.88
CA TRP A 220 19.36 -15.95 10.19
C TRP A 220 20.15 -14.64 10.33
N GLY A 221 20.66 -14.11 9.21
CA GLY A 221 21.38 -12.84 9.20
C GLY A 221 20.45 -11.63 9.13
N GLU A 222 21.07 -10.46 9.13
CA GLU A 222 20.38 -9.17 8.98
C GLU A 222 20.50 -8.64 7.55
N SER A 223 19.48 -7.89 7.11
CA SER A 223 19.57 -7.15 5.86
C SER A 223 20.61 -6.04 5.99
N GLY A 224 21.46 -5.90 4.97
CA GLY A 224 22.49 -4.85 4.89
C GLY A 224 21.91 -3.46 4.61
N VAL A 225 20.67 -3.38 4.11
CA VAL A 225 19.92 -2.13 3.96
C VAL A 225 18.55 -2.31 4.61
N GLN A 226 18.25 -1.46 5.59
CA GLN A 226 17.00 -1.44 6.32
C GLN A 226 16.46 -0.02 6.36
N LEU A 227 15.14 0.14 6.37
CA LEU A 227 14.55 1.46 6.56
C LEU A 227 14.82 1.97 7.97
N CYS A 228 15.13 3.24 8.05
CA CYS A 228 15.21 4.00 9.29
C CYS A 228 14.66 5.41 9.04
N GLU A 229 14.37 6.11 10.13
CA GLU A 229 13.87 7.48 10.02
C GLU A 229 14.96 8.42 9.49
N CYS A 230 14.73 8.91 8.27
CA CYS A 230 15.52 9.93 7.59
C CYS A 230 14.93 11.32 7.83
N GLN A 231 15.79 12.30 8.07
CA GLN A 231 15.39 13.70 8.28
C GLN A 231 15.08 14.40 6.95
N THR A 232 15.73 13.98 5.87
CA THR A 232 15.60 14.57 4.54
C THR A 232 15.28 13.52 3.49
N PHE A 233 14.69 13.95 2.37
CA PHE A 233 14.41 13.06 1.25
C PHE A 233 15.69 12.59 0.56
N ASP A 234 16.75 13.41 0.57
CA ASP A 234 18.07 13.01 0.06
C ASP A 234 18.70 11.90 0.91
N GLU A 235 18.57 11.94 2.25
CA GLU A 235 19.00 10.84 3.11
C GLU A 235 18.28 9.53 2.77
N LEU A 236 16.96 9.58 2.53
CA LEU A 236 16.19 8.42 2.11
C LEU A 236 16.64 7.90 0.74
N ARG A 237 16.98 8.79 -0.20
CA ARG A 237 17.57 8.42 -1.49
C ARG A 237 18.89 7.67 -1.30
N GLU A 238 19.82 8.22 -0.52
CA GLU A 238 21.12 7.58 -0.31
C GLU A 238 21.01 6.25 0.43
N LEU A 239 20.08 6.13 1.39
CA LEU A 239 19.78 4.87 2.07
C LEU A 239 19.38 3.76 1.10
N LEU A 240 18.52 4.07 0.13
CA LEU A 240 17.98 3.10 -0.83
C LEU A 240 18.85 2.92 -2.07
N LYS A 241 19.86 3.76 -2.28
CA LYS A 241 20.71 3.75 -3.46
C LYS A 241 21.30 2.37 -3.79
N PRO A 242 21.88 1.59 -2.84
CA PRO A 242 22.43 0.27 -3.15
C PRO A 242 21.36 -0.70 -3.68
N LEU A 243 20.12 -0.57 -3.21
CA LEU A 243 19.01 -1.41 -3.64
C LEU A 243 18.60 -1.09 -5.07
N LEU A 244 18.53 0.21 -5.41
CA LEU A 244 18.16 0.69 -6.74
C LEU A 244 19.25 0.40 -7.79
N GLU A 245 20.53 0.50 -7.43
CA GLU A 245 21.66 0.12 -8.29
C GLU A 245 21.61 -1.38 -8.63
N ASN A 246 21.44 -2.25 -7.63
CA ASN A 246 21.27 -3.68 -7.87
C ASN A 246 20.07 -3.99 -8.78
N GLU A 247 18.95 -3.28 -8.61
CA GLU A 247 17.76 -3.47 -9.44
C GLU A 247 17.97 -3.07 -10.90
N ALA A 248 18.79 -2.04 -11.16
CA ALA A 248 19.18 -1.65 -12.51
C ALA A 248 20.01 -2.74 -13.20
N ASP A 249 20.79 -3.50 -12.42
CA ASP A 249 21.56 -4.66 -12.89
C ASP A 249 20.73 -5.97 -12.91
N GLY A 250 19.45 -5.91 -12.52
CA GLY A 250 18.55 -7.07 -12.45
C GLY A 250 18.78 -7.96 -11.22
N ASP A 251 19.52 -7.50 -10.22
CA ASP A 251 19.75 -8.19 -8.95
C ASP A 251 18.71 -7.78 -7.88
N TYR A 252 17.82 -8.70 -7.59
CA TYR A 252 16.79 -8.56 -6.56
C TYR A 252 17.11 -9.37 -5.29
N SER A 253 18.34 -9.88 -5.15
CA SER A 253 18.75 -10.62 -3.98
C SER A 253 18.80 -9.72 -2.74
N VAL A 254 18.54 -10.32 -1.57
CA VAL A 254 18.68 -9.63 -0.28
C VAL A 254 20.15 -9.37 -0.02
N ILE A 255 20.51 -8.08 0.06
CA ILE A 255 21.81 -7.61 0.51
C ILE A 255 21.96 -8.05 1.96
N SER A 256 22.93 -8.92 2.26
CA SER A 256 23.23 -9.32 3.63
C SER A 256 24.21 -8.34 4.26
N SER A 257 24.03 -8.02 5.55
CA SER A 257 25.10 -7.37 6.30
C SER A 257 26.32 -8.29 6.31
N ASN A 258 27.50 -7.74 6.04
CA ASN A 258 28.74 -8.48 6.29
C ASN A 258 28.79 -8.74 7.79
N GLN A 259 28.73 -10.01 8.20
CA GLN A 259 29.01 -10.41 9.58
C GLN A 259 30.40 -9.84 9.92
N ARG A 260 30.43 -8.88 10.85
CA ARG A 260 31.67 -8.51 11.55
C ARG A 260 32.00 -9.57 12.57
#